data_AF-E5XKS1-F1
#
_entry.id   AF-E5XKS1-F1
#
_cell.length_a   1.000
_cell.length_b   1.000
_cell.length_c   1.000
_cell.angle_alpha   90.00
_cell.angle_beta   90.00
_cell.angle_gamma   90.00
#
_symmetry.space_group_name_H-M   'P 1'
#
loop_
_entity.id
_entity.type
_entity.pdbx_description
1 polymer ?
#
loop_
_entity_poly.entity_id
_entity_poly.type
_entity_poly.pdbx_seq_one_letter_code
_entity_poly.pdbx_strand_id
1 'polypeptide(L)'
;MTQRKDGPAEPRQRGAATEPGSALDSLREELRTLRLRKGQPSLRTISHTTEWGHTTVGRALSCESIPRWDVVEAIVLRLDGDVSRARQLWMQAMEAEHQATAPANAASEAAEEPGRPRVRDDTFPALGMGFAICVFVSFVATLSFFAPRDPRTDKMATDIALSVFGGVAALAWLAVFAKRRDRRALALGLGMAGWTLWRAQGLISDDIVAIPLSPSIRDYIFLLFPLFALHGLGSEPSRRFRQKYVSAWALVAAVAAAALVSFVVESRTDLPANGVFVYALLLSTDIAMLAFALLSARAEPGWELRAAASGLGALLVADASLGALFLLPPPNPIAFLAALCYLAFTLLMSVAAGSAAS
;
A
#
# COMPACT_ATOMS: atom_id res chain seq x y z
N MET A 1 21.72 -54.89 19.92
CA MET A 1 22.93 -54.10 20.26
C MET A 1 22.74 -52.72 19.64
N THR A 2 22.71 -51.67 20.45
CA THR A 2 22.48 -50.29 19.98
C THR A 2 23.30 -49.38 20.88
N GLN A 3 24.37 -48.80 20.33
CA GLN A 3 25.43 -48.19 21.13
C GLN A 3 25.04 -46.75 21.50
N ARG A 4 24.70 -46.53 22.78
CA ARG A 4 24.34 -45.22 23.31
C ARG A 4 25.62 -44.38 23.48
N LYS A 5 25.72 -43.28 22.74
CA LYS A 5 26.90 -42.40 22.73
C LYS A 5 26.75 -41.27 23.74
N ASP A 6 26.73 -41.60 25.03
CA ASP A 6 26.74 -40.61 26.12
C ASP A 6 28.14 -39.97 26.21
N GLY A 7 28.29 -38.76 25.65
CA GLY A 7 29.49 -37.93 25.81
C GLY A 7 29.38 -37.03 27.05
N PRO A 8 30.47 -36.82 27.81
CA PRO A 8 30.43 -35.93 28.97
C PRO A 8 30.17 -34.48 28.55
N ALA A 9 29.19 -33.84 29.17
CA ALA A 9 28.90 -32.43 28.93
C ALA A 9 29.95 -31.55 29.61
N GLU A 10 30.75 -30.83 28.82
CA GLU A 10 31.69 -29.85 29.36
C GLU A 10 30.95 -28.76 30.16
N PRO A 11 31.39 -28.43 31.39
CA PRO A 11 30.85 -27.32 32.13
C PRO A 11 31.28 -26.01 31.46
N ARG A 12 30.40 -25.43 30.64
CA ARG A 12 30.61 -24.10 30.03
C ARG A 12 30.95 -23.08 31.11
N GLN A 13 32.23 -22.68 31.18
CA GLN A 13 32.75 -21.72 32.15
C GLN A 13 32.20 -20.31 31.85
N ARG A 14 30.96 -20.05 32.26
CA ARG A 14 30.34 -18.72 32.25
C ARG A 14 30.87 -17.91 33.45
N GLY A 15 32.16 -17.58 33.37
CA GLY A 15 32.95 -16.97 34.45
C GLY A 15 33.73 -15.73 34.01
N ALA A 16 33.23 -14.99 33.01
CA ALA A 16 33.68 -13.61 32.82
C ALA A 16 33.21 -12.77 34.02
N ALA A 17 34.12 -12.02 34.63
CA ALA A 17 33.77 -11.14 35.74
C ALA A 17 32.76 -10.09 35.29
N THR A 18 31.70 -9.88 36.06
CA THR A 18 30.65 -8.93 35.73
C THR A 18 31.19 -7.51 35.83
N GLU A 19 31.53 -6.89 34.71
CA GLU A 19 31.61 -5.42 34.63
C GLU A 19 30.28 -4.82 35.13
N PRO A 20 30.30 -3.63 35.77
CA PRO A 20 29.09 -3.03 36.31
C PRO A 20 27.98 -3.01 35.25
N GLY A 21 26.88 -3.70 35.55
CA GLY A 21 25.89 -4.14 34.56
C GLY A 21 25.40 -3.01 33.66
N SER A 22 25.15 -3.33 32.39
CA SER A 22 24.90 -2.34 31.35
C SER A 22 23.79 -1.36 31.75
N ALA A 23 23.79 -0.16 31.18
CA ALA A 23 22.75 0.82 31.46
C ALA A 23 21.33 0.28 31.14
N LEU A 24 21.22 -0.67 30.21
CA LEU A 24 19.98 -1.42 29.92
C LEU A 24 19.61 -2.42 31.03
N ASP A 25 20.59 -3.10 31.66
CA ASP A 25 20.36 -3.92 32.86
C ASP A 25 19.91 -3.06 34.06
N SER A 26 20.49 -1.85 34.20
CA SER A 26 20.11 -0.88 35.23
C SER A 26 18.67 -0.37 35.04
N LEU A 27 18.26 -0.10 33.79
CA LEU A 27 16.86 0.22 33.46
C LEU A 27 15.92 -0.96 33.75
N ARG A 28 16.33 -2.20 33.40
CA ARG A 28 15.56 -3.42 33.67
C ARG A 28 15.33 -3.61 35.17
N GLU A 29 16.35 -3.35 36.00
CA GLU A 29 16.28 -3.52 37.45
C GLU A 29 15.42 -2.45 38.14
N GLU A 30 15.44 -1.20 37.67
CA GLU A 30 14.50 -0.16 38.13
C GLU A 30 13.05 -0.55 37.79
N LEU A 31 12.77 -0.94 36.54
CA LEU A 31 11.43 -1.40 36.13
C LEU A 31 10.97 -2.65 36.91
N ARG A 32 11.88 -3.58 37.22
CA ARG A 32 11.62 -4.73 38.09
C ARG A 32 11.30 -4.29 39.52
N THR A 33 12.04 -3.33 40.07
CA THR A 33 11.87 -2.78 41.42
C THR A 33 10.55 -2.04 41.57
N LEU A 34 10.17 -1.20 40.59
CA LEU A 34 8.86 -0.53 40.55
C LEU A 34 7.72 -1.56 40.49
N ARG A 35 7.86 -2.59 39.66
CA ARG A 35 6.87 -3.67 39.57
C ARG A 35 6.77 -4.48 40.87
N LEU A 36 7.88 -4.69 41.59
CA LEU A 36 7.87 -5.31 42.93
C LEU A 36 7.15 -4.42 43.95
N ARG A 37 7.49 -3.13 44.03
CA ARG A 37 6.85 -2.15 44.94
C ARG A 37 5.33 -2.05 44.73
N LYS A 38 4.87 -2.13 43.48
CA LYS A 38 3.44 -2.10 43.11
C LYS A 38 2.71 -3.45 43.34
N GLY A 39 3.32 -4.43 43.98
CA GLY A 39 2.70 -5.72 44.30
C GLY A 39 2.73 -6.76 43.16
N GLN A 40 3.75 -6.70 42.29
CA GLN A 40 3.92 -7.58 41.11
C GLN A 40 2.70 -7.68 40.16
N PRO A 41 2.11 -6.55 39.71
CA PRO A 41 0.97 -6.59 38.80
C PRO A 41 1.28 -7.41 37.53
N SER A 42 0.27 -8.10 37.01
CA SER A 42 0.44 -8.94 35.82
C SER A 42 0.72 -8.09 34.58
N LEU A 43 1.41 -8.66 33.58
CA LEU A 43 1.64 -8.00 32.29
C LEU A 43 0.34 -7.56 31.62
N ARG A 44 -0.74 -8.34 31.78
CA ARG A 44 -2.09 -8.01 31.30
C ARG A 44 -2.71 -6.83 32.05
N THR A 45 -2.47 -6.70 33.35
CA THR A 45 -2.91 -5.57 34.18
C THR A 45 -2.21 -4.28 33.77
N ILE A 46 -0.90 -4.33 33.53
CA ILE A 46 -0.11 -3.17 33.06
C ILE A 46 -0.56 -2.79 31.64
N SER A 47 -0.66 -3.76 30.72
CA SER A 47 -1.13 -3.55 29.34
C SER A 47 -2.51 -2.87 29.28
N HIS A 48 -3.50 -3.36 30.03
CA HIS A 48 -4.85 -2.74 30.07
C HIS A 48 -4.82 -1.29 30.61
N THR A 49 -3.82 -0.92 31.42
CA THR A 49 -3.79 0.38 32.12
C THR A 49 -2.73 1.35 31.59
N THR A 50 -2.07 1.00 30.48
CA THR A 50 -1.10 1.85 29.76
C THR A 50 -1.46 2.03 28.27
N GLU A 51 -2.61 1.52 27.82
CA GLU A 51 -3.02 1.36 26.40
C GLU A 51 -2.04 0.57 25.49
N TRP A 52 -0.88 0.13 25.98
CA TRP A 52 0.11 -0.65 25.23
C TRP A 52 -0.20 -2.15 25.22
N GLY A 53 0.09 -2.82 24.10
CA GLY A 53 -0.09 -4.26 23.95
C GLY A 53 0.78 -5.11 24.89
N HIS A 54 0.27 -6.27 25.32
CA HIS A 54 0.93 -7.17 26.28
C HIS A 54 2.35 -7.57 25.87
N THR A 55 2.59 -7.82 24.58
CA THR A 55 3.92 -8.14 24.03
C THR A 55 4.88 -6.94 24.12
N THR A 56 4.42 -5.73 23.82
CA THR A 56 5.19 -4.49 23.97
C THR A 56 5.58 -4.23 25.42
N VAL A 57 4.63 -4.38 26.35
CA VAL A 57 4.88 -4.27 27.80
C VAL A 57 5.83 -5.35 28.29
N GLY A 58 5.69 -6.59 27.80
CA GLY A 58 6.62 -7.69 28.08
C GLY A 58 8.05 -7.36 27.67
N ARG A 59 8.26 -6.95 26.41
CA ARG A 59 9.60 -6.60 25.87
C ARG A 59 10.22 -5.37 26.53
N ALA A 60 9.40 -4.40 26.94
CA ALA A 60 9.89 -3.24 27.69
C ALA A 60 10.34 -3.61 29.12
N LEU A 61 9.60 -4.48 29.81
CA LEU A 61 9.97 -4.96 31.14
C LEU A 61 11.11 -6.00 31.13
N SER A 62 11.27 -6.76 30.05
CA SER A 62 12.42 -7.66 29.87
C SER A 62 13.67 -6.95 29.36
N CYS A 63 13.56 -5.76 28.76
CA CYS A 63 14.68 -5.01 28.19
C CYS A 63 15.59 -5.92 27.31
N GLU A 64 14.97 -6.64 26.37
CA GLU A 64 15.63 -7.44 25.31
C GLU A 64 16.34 -6.56 24.26
N SER A 65 15.82 -5.35 24.08
CA SER A 65 16.28 -4.27 23.21
C SER A 65 15.80 -2.96 23.84
N ILE A 66 16.41 -1.82 23.53
CA ILE A 66 15.99 -0.56 24.17
C ILE A 66 14.52 -0.24 23.83
N PRO A 67 13.63 -0.08 24.84
CA PRO A 67 12.24 0.29 24.61
C PRO A 67 12.11 1.75 24.19
N ARG A 68 11.03 2.12 23.49
CA ARG A 68 10.71 3.54 23.23
C ARG A 68 10.35 4.26 24.53
N TRP A 69 10.77 5.53 24.65
CA TRP A 69 10.51 6.35 25.84
C TRP A 69 9.04 6.35 26.26
N ASP A 70 8.10 6.58 25.33
CA ASP A 70 6.65 6.62 25.56
C ASP A 70 6.09 5.33 26.22
N VAL A 71 6.77 4.19 26.03
CA VAL A 71 6.42 2.90 26.65
C VAL A 71 6.97 2.82 28.07
N VAL A 72 8.22 3.26 28.28
CA VAL A 72 8.85 3.33 29.61
C VAL A 72 8.09 4.30 30.50
N GLU A 73 7.82 5.51 30.02
CA GLU A 73 7.10 6.56 30.74
C GLU A 73 5.71 6.11 31.18
N ALA A 74 4.93 5.50 30.27
CA ALA A 74 3.61 4.97 30.60
C ALA A 74 3.66 3.83 31.65
N ILE A 75 4.67 2.95 31.57
CA ILE A 75 4.86 1.88 32.57
C ILE A 75 5.29 2.46 33.93
N VAL A 76 6.23 3.40 33.96
CA VAL A 76 6.75 4.02 35.19
C VAL A 76 5.66 4.83 35.89
N LEU A 77 4.92 5.66 35.16
CA LEU A 77 3.75 6.38 35.67
C LEU A 77 2.70 5.43 36.27
N ARG A 78 2.48 4.26 35.64
CA ARG A 78 1.47 3.30 36.11
C ARG A 78 1.92 2.44 37.29
N LEU A 79 3.22 2.38 37.56
CA LEU A 79 3.82 1.71 38.72
C LEU A 79 4.17 2.69 39.86
N ASP A 80 3.75 3.96 39.76
CA ASP A 80 4.04 5.07 40.68
C ASP A 80 5.55 5.33 40.88
N GLY A 81 6.34 5.19 39.81
CA GLY A 81 7.79 5.39 39.83
C GLY A 81 8.25 6.81 39.46
N ASP A 82 9.51 7.12 39.75
CA ASP A 82 10.13 8.38 39.33
C ASP A 82 10.48 8.34 37.84
N VAL A 83 9.68 9.06 37.05
CA VAL A 83 9.87 9.25 35.61
C VAL A 83 11.22 9.92 35.29
N SER A 84 11.71 10.82 36.15
CA SER A 84 13.00 11.50 35.95
C SER A 84 14.16 10.52 36.08
N ARG A 85 14.14 9.67 37.11
CA ARG A 85 15.14 8.61 37.29
C ARG A 85 15.10 7.59 36.16
N ALA A 86 13.90 7.14 35.75
CA ALA A 86 13.75 6.22 34.62
C ALA A 86 14.27 6.83 33.31
N ARG A 87 14.06 8.14 33.09
CA ARG A 87 14.57 8.85 31.91
C ARG A 87 16.10 8.92 31.86
N GLN A 88 16.76 9.14 33.01
CA GLN A 88 18.22 9.09 33.10
C GLN A 88 18.75 7.70 32.69
N LEU A 89 18.19 6.63 33.25
CA LEU A 89 18.58 5.25 32.92
C LEU A 89 18.33 4.91 31.44
N TRP A 90 17.21 5.36 30.88
CA TRP A 90 16.89 5.19 29.46
C TRP A 90 17.87 5.93 28.53
N MET A 91 18.24 7.18 28.85
CA MET A 91 19.24 7.93 28.08
C MET A 91 20.64 7.28 28.19
N GLN A 92 21.01 6.77 29.36
CA GLN A 92 22.27 6.03 29.55
C GLN A 92 22.30 4.72 28.74
N ALA A 93 21.16 4.03 28.60
CA ALA A 93 21.05 2.85 27.74
C ALA A 93 21.23 3.22 26.25
N MET A 94 20.54 4.27 25.78
CA MET A 94 20.66 4.77 24.40
C MET A 94 22.10 5.16 24.06
N GLU A 95 22.78 5.87 24.96
CA GLU A 95 24.18 6.27 24.80
C GLU A 95 25.11 5.05 24.72
N ALA A 96 24.92 4.05 25.57
CA ALA A 96 25.71 2.82 25.56
C ALA A 96 25.51 1.99 24.27
N GLU A 97 24.30 1.92 23.73
CA GLU A 97 24.03 1.25 22.43
C GLU A 97 24.67 2.00 21.25
N HIS A 98 24.65 3.34 21.29
CA HIS A 98 25.33 4.17 20.29
C HIS A 98 26.86 3.99 20.35
N GLN A 99 27.46 4.04 21.55
CA GLN A 99 28.88 3.81 21.77
C GLN A 99 29.32 2.38 21.42
N ALA A 100 28.48 1.37 21.63
CA ALA A 100 28.75 -0.01 21.21
C ALA A 100 28.75 -0.19 19.68
N THR A 101 27.96 0.63 18.95
CA THR A 101 27.84 0.57 17.49
C THR A 101 28.93 1.37 16.76
N ALA A 102 29.35 2.50 17.34
CA ALA A 102 30.33 3.42 16.74
C ALA A 102 31.68 2.79 16.30
N PRO A 103 32.39 1.99 17.12
CA PRO A 103 33.73 1.49 16.76
C PRO A 103 33.71 0.43 15.65
N ALA A 104 32.60 -0.29 15.47
CA ALA A 104 32.45 -1.26 14.39
C ALA A 104 32.38 -0.57 13.02
N ASN A 105 31.65 0.54 12.93
CA ASN A 105 31.55 1.32 11.70
C ASN A 105 32.88 1.99 11.34
N ALA A 106 33.55 2.65 12.30
CA ALA A 106 34.82 3.34 12.05
C ALA A 106 35.93 2.39 11.51
N ALA A 107 35.97 1.14 11.97
CA ALA A 107 36.89 0.13 11.45
C ALA A 107 36.50 -0.40 10.06
N SER A 108 35.21 -0.37 9.70
CA SER A 108 34.71 -0.73 8.37
C SER A 108 34.91 0.41 7.36
N GLU A 109 34.64 1.66 7.76
CA GLU A 109 34.87 2.87 6.94
C GLU A 109 36.35 3.13 6.67
N ALA A 110 37.25 2.68 7.55
CA ALA A 110 38.69 2.69 7.32
C ALA A 110 39.19 1.57 6.37
N ALA A 111 38.32 0.62 6.00
CA ALA A 111 38.61 -0.52 5.14
C ALA A 111 37.84 -0.52 3.80
N GLU A 112 36.70 0.19 3.70
CA GLU A 112 36.08 0.52 2.42
C GLU A 112 36.75 1.74 1.78
N GLU A 113 37.27 1.57 0.57
CA GLU A 113 37.80 2.68 -0.24
C GLU A 113 36.74 3.79 -0.44
N PRO A 114 37.16 5.05 -0.69
CA PRO A 114 36.26 6.13 -1.12
C PRO A 114 35.76 5.91 -2.57
N GLY A 115 35.04 4.81 -2.79
CA GLY A 115 34.82 4.19 -4.10
C GLY A 115 33.36 4.07 -4.56
N ARG A 116 32.37 4.05 -3.65
CA ARG A 116 30.93 4.36 -3.90
C ARG A 116 30.06 4.02 -2.68
N PRO A 117 29.02 4.82 -2.36
CA PRO A 117 27.88 4.26 -1.63
C PRO A 117 27.22 3.18 -2.50
N ARG A 118 27.14 1.94 -2.02
CA ARG A 118 26.28 0.91 -2.62
C ARG A 118 24.81 1.22 -2.31
N VAL A 119 24.28 2.24 -2.98
CA VAL A 119 22.86 2.27 -3.32
C VAL A 119 22.60 0.98 -4.07
N ARG A 120 21.80 0.09 -3.48
CA ARG A 120 21.46 -1.19 -4.08
C ARG A 120 20.45 -0.90 -5.17
N ASP A 121 20.88 -0.92 -6.43
CA ASP A 121 20.07 -0.60 -7.62
C ASP A 121 19.04 -1.69 -7.97
N ASP A 122 18.24 -2.10 -6.98
CA ASP A 122 17.00 -2.85 -7.18
C ASP A 122 15.96 -2.01 -8.00
N THR A 123 16.29 -0.74 -8.28
CA THR A 123 15.70 0.17 -9.29
C THR A 123 15.73 -0.39 -10.73
N PHE A 124 16.75 -1.19 -11.08
CA PHE A 124 16.99 -1.63 -12.46
C PHE A 124 15.88 -2.52 -13.08
N PRO A 125 15.36 -3.56 -12.41
CA PRO A 125 14.24 -4.34 -12.95
C PRO A 125 12.95 -3.52 -13.12
N ALA A 126 12.69 -2.54 -12.26
CA ALA A 126 11.54 -1.64 -12.38
C ALA A 126 11.62 -0.77 -13.65
N LEU A 127 12.80 -0.21 -13.94
CA LEU A 127 13.06 0.53 -15.18
C LEU A 127 12.99 -0.36 -16.42
N GLY A 128 13.55 -1.57 -16.37
CA GLY A 128 13.48 -2.54 -17.48
C GLY A 128 12.05 -2.94 -17.84
N MET A 129 11.21 -3.20 -16.84
CA MET A 129 9.78 -3.52 -17.05
C MET A 129 9.00 -2.31 -17.59
N GLY A 130 9.24 -1.11 -17.05
CA GLY A 130 8.65 0.12 -17.58
C GLY A 130 9.01 0.37 -19.05
N PHE A 131 10.29 0.20 -19.42
CA PHE A 131 10.74 0.33 -20.80
C PHE A 131 10.10 -0.70 -21.74
N ALA A 132 10.06 -1.98 -21.35
CA ALA A 132 9.46 -3.04 -22.16
C ALA A 132 7.96 -2.79 -22.43
N ILE A 133 7.22 -2.29 -21.43
CA ILE A 133 5.81 -1.96 -21.61
C ILE A 133 5.63 -0.68 -22.44
N CYS A 134 6.45 0.36 -22.26
CA CYS A 134 6.44 1.53 -23.14
C CYS A 134 6.69 1.14 -24.62
N VAL A 135 7.64 0.24 -24.89
CA VAL A 135 7.86 -0.31 -26.23
C VAL A 135 6.63 -1.05 -26.76
N PHE A 136 5.96 -1.85 -25.94
CA PHE A 136 4.71 -2.52 -26.33
C PHE A 136 3.57 -1.53 -26.62
N VAL A 137 3.39 -0.50 -25.79
CA VAL A 137 2.36 0.54 -25.97
C VAL A 137 2.64 1.34 -27.25
N SER A 138 3.89 1.74 -27.49
CA SER A 138 4.30 2.37 -28.75
C SER A 138 4.13 1.46 -29.96
N PHE A 139 4.37 0.14 -29.82
CA PHE A 139 4.17 -0.84 -30.88
C PHE A 139 2.69 -1.00 -31.25
N VAL A 140 1.79 -1.19 -30.27
CA VAL A 140 0.33 -1.23 -30.50
C VAL A 140 -0.15 0.07 -31.12
N ALA A 141 0.27 1.23 -30.59
CA ALA A 141 -0.05 2.54 -31.14
C ALA A 141 0.40 2.71 -32.61
N THR A 142 1.59 2.19 -32.95
CA THR A 142 2.12 2.21 -34.31
C THR A 142 1.28 1.33 -35.24
N LEU A 143 0.94 0.10 -34.81
CA LEU A 143 0.09 -0.80 -35.59
C LEU A 143 -1.30 -0.20 -35.88
N SER A 144 -1.97 0.35 -34.86
CA SER A 144 -3.27 1.03 -35.03
C SER A 144 -3.20 2.30 -35.88
N PHE A 145 -2.03 2.91 -36.08
CA PHE A 145 -1.87 4.06 -36.97
C PHE A 145 -1.74 3.66 -38.45
N PHE A 146 -1.16 2.48 -38.74
CA PHE A 146 -0.87 2.02 -40.10
C PHE A 146 -1.84 0.96 -40.65
N ALA A 147 -2.71 0.38 -39.83
CA ALA A 147 -3.73 -0.58 -40.28
C ALA A 147 -4.94 0.11 -40.97
N PRO A 148 -5.48 -0.47 -42.07
CA PRO A 148 -6.78 -0.07 -42.60
C PRO A 148 -7.90 -0.32 -41.59
N ARG A 149 -8.69 0.72 -41.28
CA ARG A 149 -9.61 0.74 -40.13
C ARG A 149 -10.87 -0.09 -40.35
N ASP A 150 -10.96 -1.24 -39.69
CA ASP A 150 -12.23 -1.72 -39.12
C ASP A 150 -12.27 -1.27 -37.63
N PRO A 151 -13.19 -0.38 -37.22
CA PRO A 151 -13.36 0.02 -35.83
C PRO A 151 -13.58 -1.15 -34.86
N ARG A 152 -14.09 -2.29 -35.34
CA ARG A 152 -14.23 -3.51 -34.54
C ARG A 152 -12.87 -4.09 -34.17
N THR A 153 -11.93 -4.13 -35.11
CA THR A 153 -10.56 -4.63 -34.88
C THR A 153 -9.78 -3.71 -33.94
N ASP A 154 -9.89 -2.39 -34.10
CA ASP A 154 -9.25 -1.41 -33.20
C ASP A 154 -9.78 -1.54 -31.76
N LYS A 155 -11.10 -1.67 -31.58
CA LYS A 155 -11.72 -1.91 -30.27
C LYS A 155 -11.28 -3.24 -29.67
N MET A 156 -11.35 -4.33 -30.43
CA MET A 156 -10.98 -5.68 -29.99
C MET A 156 -9.51 -5.74 -29.56
N ALA A 157 -8.59 -5.16 -30.34
CA ALA A 157 -7.18 -5.08 -29.98
C ALA A 157 -6.96 -4.27 -28.69
N THR A 158 -7.70 -3.18 -28.51
CA THR A 158 -7.67 -2.36 -27.29
C THR A 158 -8.15 -3.15 -26.07
N ASP A 159 -9.36 -3.71 -26.10
CA ASP A 159 -9.92 -4.44 -24.96
C ASP A 159 -9.13 -5.71 -24.61
N ILE A 160 -8.49 -6.37 -25.61
CA ILE A 160 -7.52 -7.47 -25.38
C ILE A 160 -6.28 -6.94 -24.64
N ALA A 161 -5.66 -5.86 -25.12
CA ALA A 161 -4.48 -5.29 -24.47
C ALA A 161 -4.77 -4.87 -23.02
N LEU A 162 -5.89 -4.19 -22.79
CA LEU A 162 -6.34 -3.78 -21.46
C LEU A 162 -6.57 -4.99 -20.53
N SER A 163 -7.20 -6.06 -21.04
CA SER A 163 -7.40 -7.29 -20.27
C SER A 163 -6.07 -7.97 -19.91
N VAL A 164 -5.11 -8.03 -20.83
CA VAL A 164 -3.78 -8.63 -20.57
C VAL A 164 -3.02 -7.83 -19.52
N PHE A 165 -2.95 -6.50 -19.65
CA PHE A 165 -2.20 -5.67 -18.69
C PHE A 165 -2.88 -5.59 -17.32
N GLY A 166 -4.21 -5.54 -17.25
CA GLY A 166 -4.94 -5.65 -15.99
C GLY A 166 -4.66 -6.97 -15.28
N GLY A 167 -4.67 -8.09 -16.02
CA GLY A 167 -4.39 -9.42 -15.48
C GLY A 167 -2.97 -9.57 -14.95
N VAL A 168 -1.98 -9.05 -15.67
CA VAL A 168 -0.58 -8.99 -15.21
C VAL A 168 -0.44 -8.16 -13.93
N ALA A 169 -1.05 -6.98 -13.87
CA ALA A 169 -1.03 -6.13 -12.68
C ALA A 169 -1.70 -6.81 -11.47
N ALA A 170 -2.83 -7.48 -11.68
CA ALA A 170 -3.54 -8.23 -10.66
C ALA A 170 -2.69 -9.38 -10.10
N LEU A 171 -2.09 -10.19 -10.97
CA LEU A 171 -1.23 -11.31 -10.58
C LEU A 171 0.03 -10.83 -9.84
N ALA A 172 0.63 -9.70 -10.24
CA ALA A 172 1.77 -9.12 -9.55
C ALA A 172 1.41 -8.72 -8.11
N TRP A 173 0.30 -8.01 -7.90
CA TRP A 173 -0.17 -7.64 -6.54
C TRP A 173 -0.58 -8.86 -5.70
N LEU A 174 -1.17 -9.91 -6.30
CA LEU A 174 -1.45 -11.16 -5.60
C LEU A 174 -0.16 -11.91 -5.21
N ALA A 175 0.90 -11.83 -6.01
CA ALA A 175 2.22 -12.38 -5.66
C ALA A 175 2.89 -11.61 -4.50
N VAL A 176 2.76 -10.28 -4.46
CA VAL A 176 3.16 -9.46 -3.31
C VAL A 176 2.43 -9.92 -2.05
N PHE A 177 1.11 -10.11 -2.11
CA PHE A 177 0.34 -10.63 -0.99
C PHE A 177 0.80 -12.03 -0.57
N ALA A 178 1.04 -12.94 -1.52
CA ALA A 178 1.52 -14.29 -1.20
C ALA A 178 2.87 -14.26 -0.45
N LYS A 179 3.81 -13.40 -0.87
CA LYS A 179 5.14 -13.23 -0.26
C LYS A 179 5.08 -12.51 1.10
N ARG A 180 4.42 -11.35 1.19
CA ARG A 180 4.46 -10.45 2.36
C ARG A 180 3.26 -10.57 3.31
N ARG A 181 2.19 -11.27 2.91
CA ARG A 181 0.88 -11.33 3.59
C ARG A 181 0.21 -9.97 3.82
N ASP A 182 0.62 -8.97 3.06
CA ASP A 182 0.10 -7.60 3.11
C ASP A 182 -1.32 -7.50 2.54
N ARG A 183 -2.26 -7.04 3.37
CA ARG A 183 -3.66 -6.83 2.99
C ARG A 183 -3.84 -5.70 1.98
N ARG A 184 -2.94 -4.71 1.95
CA ARG A 184 -2.94 -3.63 0.94
C ARG A 184 -2.78 -4.26 -0.45
N ALA A 185 -1.78 -5.14 -0.60
CA ALA A 185 -1.50 -5.87 -1.83
C ALA A 185 -2.63 -6.81 -2.28
N LEU A 186 -3.26 -7.57 -1.37
CA LEU A 186 -4.40 -8.43 -1.71
C LEU A 186 -5.55 -7.62 -2.33
N ALA A 187 -5.90 -6.51 -1.70
CA ALA A 187 -7.03 -5.68 -2.10
C ALA A 187 -6.77 -4.94 -3.43
N LEU A 188 -5.54 -4.49 -3.69
CA LEU A 188 -5.13 -3.99 -5.01
C LEU A 188 -5.21 -5.10 -6.08
N GLY A 189 -4.71 -6.30 -5.77
CA GLY A 189 -4.79 -7.45 -6.67
C GLY A 189 -6.23 -7.81 -7.05
N LEU A 190 -7.14 -7.86 -6.07
CA LEU A 190 -8.57 -8.11 -6.30
C LEU A 190 -9.27 -6.99 -7.10
N GLY A 191 -8.93 -5.72 -6.84
CA GLY A 191 -9.45 -4.59 -7.62
C GLY A 191 -9.06 -4.66 -9.09
N MET A 192 -7.77 -4.89 -9.37
CA MET A 192 -7.27 -5.06 -10.75
C MET A 192 -7.85 -6.31 -11.42
N ALA A 193 -8.06 -7.42 -10.68
CA ALA A 193 -8.66 -8.63 -11.24
C ALA A 193 -10.14 -8.41 -11.64
N GLY A 194 -10.91 -7.66 -10.84
CA GLY A 194 -12.29 -7.32 -11.16
C GLY A 194 -12.42 -6.42 -12.39
N TRP A 195 -11.57 -5.40 -12.49
CA TRP A 195 -11.49 -4.54 -13.68
C TRP A 195 -11.05 -5.31 -14.93
N THR A 196 -10.13 -6.26 -14.78
CA THR A 196 -9.72 -7.17 -15.87
C THR A 196 -10.87 -8.04 -16.34
N LEU A 197 -11.63 -8.61 -15.40
CA LEU A 197 -12.77 -9.48 -15.72
C LEU A 197 -13.89 -8.71 -16.43
N TRP A 198 -14.08 -7.42 -16.13
CA TRP A 198 -15.00 -6.55 -16.87
C TRP A 198 -14.60 -6.41 -18.35
N ARG A 199 -13.33 -6.06 -18.62
CA ARG A 199 -12.81 -5.92 -20.00
C ARG A 199 -12.85 -7.25 -20.76
N ALA A 200 -12.48 -8.35 -20.11
CA ALA A 200 -12.55 -9.69 -20.68
C ALA A 200 -14.01 -10.13 -20.95
N GLN A 201 -14.97 -9.76 -20.11
CA GLN A 201 -16.39 -10.01 -20.36
C GLN A 201 -16.91 -9.15 -21.53
N GLY A 202 -16.42 -7.92 -21.70
CA GLY A 202 -16.72 -7.06 -22.86
C GLY A 202 -16.43 -7.75 -24.19
N LEU A 203 -15.25 -8.39 -24.30
CA LEU A 203 -14.80 -9.20 -25.44
C LEU A 203 -15.63 -10.48 -25.70
N ILE A 204 -16.47 -10.90 -24.75
CA ILE A 204 -17.29 -12.12 -24.86
C ILE A 204 -18.77 -11.77 -25.14
N SER A 205 -19.21 -10.55 -24.77
CA SER A 205 -20.62 -10.13 -24.89
C SER A 205 -21.03 -9.56 -26.25
N ASP A 206 -20.06 -9.27 -27.14
CA ASP A 206 -20.14 -9.16 -28.60
C ASP A 206 -21.32 -8.46 -29.31
N ASP A 207 -22.03 -7.55 -28.64
CA ASP A 207 -22.81 -6.51 -29.33
C ASP A 207 -21.91 -5.29 -29.62
N ILE A 208 -20.98 -5.45 -30.56
CA ILE A 208 -19.84 -4.53 -30.76
C ILE A 208 -20.28 -3.13 -31.24
N VAL A 209 -21.41 -3.03 -31.94
CA VAL A 209 -21.80 -1.86 -32.75
C VAL A 209 -22.50 -0.75 -31.95
N ALA A 210 -23.16 -1.09 -30.85
CA ALA A 210 -23.83 -0.13 -29.99
C ALA A 210 -23.19 -0.13 -28.60
N ILE A 211 -22.75 1.04 -28.13
CA ILE A 211 -22.60 1.26 -26.69
C ILE A 211 -24.03 1.12 -26.11
N PRO A 212 -24.29 0.16 -25.21
CA PRO A 212 -25.65 -0.05 -24.70
C PRO A 212 -26.08 1.20 -23.92
N LEU A 213 -27.05 1.92 -24.47
CA LEU A 213 -27.53 3.20 -23.93
C LEU A 213 -28.17 3.02 -22.53
N SER A 214 -28.57 1.80 -22.19
CA SER A 214 -28.85 1.34 -20.83
C SER A 214 -27.67 0.54 -20.26
N PRO A 215 -27.04 0.97 -19.15
CA PRO A 215 -26.10 0.15 -18.40
C PRO A 215 -26.83 -1.04 -17.77
N SER A 216 -26.11 -2.15 -17.62
CA SER A 216 -26.63 -3.37 -17.01
C SER A 216 -26.33 -3.42 -15.51
N ILE A 217 -27.01 -4.32 -14.78
CA ILE A 217 -26.70 -4.61 -13.36
C ILE A 217 -25.20 -4.91 -13.14
N ARG A 218 -24.52 -5.47 -14.15
CA ARG A 218 -23.09 -5.78 -14.12
C ARG A 218 -22.25 -4.51 -13.96
N ASP A 219 -22.58 -3.44 -14.67
CA ASP A 219 -21.82 -2.19 -14.66
C ASP A 219 -21.88 -1.50 -13.28
N TYR A 220 -23.03 -1.61 -12.58
CA TYR A 220 -23.16 -1.22 -11.18
C TYR A 220 -22.38 -2.11 -10.20
N ILE A 221 -22.21 -3.40 -10.50
CA ILE A 221 -21.35 -4.30 -9.71
C ILE A 221 -19.87 -3.93 -9.92
N PHE A 222 -19.46 -3.52 -11.12
CA PHE A 222 -18.06 -3.18 -11.39
C PHE A 222 -17.60 -1.91 -10.65
N LEU A 223 -18.51 -0.97 -10.37
CA LEU A 223 -18.27 0.21 -9.52
C LEU A 223 -17.92 -0.15 -8.05
N LEU A 224 -18.06 -1.42 -7.63
CA LEU A 224 -17.60 -1.89 -6.32
C LEU A 224 -16.10 -2.26 -6.28
N PHE A 225 -15.44 -2.56 -7.40
CA PHE A 225 -14.02 -2.93 -7.40
C PHE A 225 -13.06 -1.80 -6.98
N PRO A 226 -13.28 -0.54 -7.37
CA PRO A 226 -12.59 0.61 -6.78
C PRO A 226 -12.68 0.68 -5.25
N LEU A 227 -13.81 0.30 -4.66
CA LEU A 227 -13.99 0.31 -3.19
C LEU A 227 -13.10 -0.73 -2.50
N PHE A 228 -12.86 -1.89 -3.12
CA PHE A 228 -11.88 -2.86 -2.62
C PHE A 228 -10.44 -2.30 -2.70
N ALA A 229 -10.05 -1.69 -3.82
CA ALA A 229 -8.74 -1.06 -3.95
C ALA A 229 -8.52 0.08 -2.93
N LEU A 230 -9.54 0.93 -2.71
CA LEU A 230 -9.55 1.96 -1.65
C LEU A 230 -9.40 1.36 -0.25
N HIS A 231 -10.12 0.28 0.06
CA HIS A 231 -9.99 -0.42 1.34
C HIS A 231 -8.57 -0.98 1.55
N GLY A 232 -7.94 -1.46 0.47
CA GLY A 232 -6.54 -1.88 0.46
C GLY A 232 -5.60 -0.77 0.89
N LEU A 233 -5.56 0.31 0.11
CA LEU A 233 -4.70 1.48 0.31
C LEU A 233 -4.84 2.12 1.70
N GLY A 234 -5.98 1.91 2.36
CA GLY A 234 -6.32 2.50 3.65
C GLY A 234 -6.18 1.61 4.88
N SER A 235 -5.56 0.43 4.78
CA SER A 235 -5.37 -0.44 5.95
C SER A 235 -4.21 0.03 6.86
N GLU A 236 -4.52 0.06 8.17
CA GLU A 236 -3.74 0.64 9.28
C GLU A 236 -3.45 2.17 9.27
N PRO A 237 -4.47 3.05 9.22
CA PRO A 237 -4.28 4.47 9.48
C PRO A 237 -4.03 4.73 10.98
N SER A 238 -3.07 5.59 11.31
CA SER A 238 -2.86 6.08 12.67
C SER A 238 -4.13 6.75 13.25
N ARG A 239 -4.26 6.80 14.59
CA ARG A 239 -5.49 7.23 15.30
C ARG A 239 -6.00 8.62 14.84
N ARG A 240 -5.10 9.52 14.42
CA ARG A 240 -5.42 10.85 13.83
C ARG A 240 -5.81 10.79 12.34
N PHE A 241 -5.22 9.89 11.54
CA PHE A 241 -5.53 9.75 10.12
C PHE A 241 -6.92 9.15 9.87
N ARG A 242 -7.38 8.27 10.78
CA ARG A 242 -8.73 7.69 10.78
C ARG A 242 -9.85 8.75 10.73
N GLN A 243 -9.64 9.94 11.30
CA GLN A 243 -10.64 11.01 11.27
C GLN A 243 -10.76 11.67 9.88
N LYS A 244 -9.63 11.85 9.16
CA LYS A 244 -9.63 12.27 7.75
C LYS A 244 -10.22 11.21 6.82
N TYR A 245 -10.03 9.94 7.17
CA TYR A 245 -10.62 8.79 6.48
C TYR A 245 -12.15 8.85 6.44
N VAL A 246 -12.78 9.20 7.58
CA VAL A 246 -14.24 9.37 7.66
C VAL A 246 -14.72 10.55 6.79
N SER A 247 -14.01 11.68 6.77
CA SER A 247 -14.38 12.79 5.87
C SER A 247 -14.20 12.45 4.38
N ALA A 248 -13.22 11.63 4.02
CA ALA A 248 -13.06 11.15 2.63
C ALA A 248 -14.23 10.23 2.22
N TRP A 249 -14.62 9.29 3.09
CA TRP A 249 -15.80 8.45 2.86
C TRP A 249 -17.12 9.24 2.85
N ALA A 250 -17.25 10.26 3.68
CA ALA A 250 -18.40 11.18 3.64
C ALA A 250 -18.44 11.97 2.32
N LEU A 251 -17.29 12.38 1.77
CA LEU A 251 -17.22 13.02 0.45
C LEU A 251 -17.59 12.05 -0.68
N VAL A 252 -17.07 10.81 -0.68
CA VAL A 252 -17.46 9.78 -1.66
C VAL A 252 -18.95 9.49 -1.61
N ALA A 253 -19.51 9.31 -0.41
CA ALA A 253 -20.95 9.10 -0.22
C ALA A 253 -21.77 10.32 -0.65
N ALA A 254 -21.30 11.54 -0.40
CA ALA A 254 -21.97 12.77 -0.82
C ALA A 254 -21.93 12.97 -2.34
N VAL A 255 -20.82 12.63 -3.01
CA VAL A 255 -20.72 12.71 -4.48
C VAL A 255 -21.58 11.62 -5.14
N ALA A 256 -21.59 10.39 -4.60
CA ALA A 256 -22.49 9.34 -5.07
C ALA A 256 -23.98 9.72 -4.87
N ALA A 257 -24.33 10.34 -3.73
CA ALA A 257 -25.67 10.86 -3.48
C ALA A 257 -26.02 12.06 -4.38
N ALA A 258 -25.08 12.96 -4.66
CA ALA A 258 -25.28 14.08 -5.58
C ALA A 258 -25.51 13.59 -7.02
N ALA A 259 -24.73 12.60 -7.48
CA ALA A 259 -24.94 11.96 -8.78
C ALA A 259 -26.31 11.27 -8.85
N LEU A 260 -26.74 10.59 -7.77
CA LEU A 260 -28.06 9.96 -7.67
C LEU A 260 -29.20 11.00 -7.72
N VAL A 261 -29.02 12.16 -7.10
CA VAL A 261 -29.99 13.27 -7.15
C VAL A 261 -30.04 13.90 -8.55
N SER A 262 -28.88 14.17 -9.17
CA SER A 262 -28.83 14.66 -10.56
C SER A 262 -29.51 13.69 -11.52
N PHE A 263 -29.25 12.38 -11.40
CA PHE A 263 -29.92 11.35 -12.19
C PHE A 263 -31.46 11.38 -12.04
N VAL A 264 -31.97 11.56 -10.82
CA VAL A 264 -33.42 11.72 -10.58
C VAL A 264 -33.98 13.00 -11.21
N VAL A 265 -33.22 14.11 -11.23
CA VAL A 265 -33.63 15.37 -11.87
C VAL A 265 -33.58 15.28 -13.41
N GLU A 266 -32.54 14.64 -13.95
CA GLU A 266 -32.22 14.55 -15.38
C GLU A 266 -33.00 13.45 -16.12
N SER A 267 -33.66 12.56 -15.38
CA SER A 267 -34.68 11.61 -15.88
C SER A 267 -35.93 12.26 -16.56
N ARG A 268 -35.89 13.58 -16.79
CA ARG A 268 -36.94 14.41 -17.40
C ARG A 268 -36.61 14.89 -18.82
N THR A 269 -35.54 14.40 -19.45
CA THR A 269 -35.07 14.81 -20.79
C THR A 269 -34.63 13.62 -21.64
N ASP A 270 -34.79 13.73 -22.97
CA ASP A 270 -34.72 12.61 -23.95
C ASP A 270 -33.33 11.98 -24.18
N LEU A 271 -32.32 12.30 -23.38
CA LEU A 271 -31.08 11.53 -23.34
C LEU A 271 -31.29 10.23 -22.54
N PRO A 272 -30.62 9.12 -22.91
CA PRO A 272 -30.62 7.91 -22.08
C PRO A 272 -29.77 8.14 -20.81
N ALA A 273 -30.37 8.83 -19.83
CA ALA A 273 -29.73 9.39 -18.64
C ALA A 273 -28.88 8.39 -17.84
N ASN A 274 -29.23 7.10 -17.91
CA ASN A 274 -28.51 6.01 -17.24
C ASN A 274 -27.03 5.95 -17.66
N GLY A 275 -26.70 6.22 -18.94
CA GLY A 275 -25.32 6.20 -19.43
C GLY A 275 -24.47 7.33 -18.85
N VAL A 276 -24.99 8.57 -18.88
CA VAL A 276 -24.34 9.76 -18.30
C VAL A 276 -24.08 9.55 -16.80
N PHE A 277 -25.06 9.01 -16.07
CA PHE A 277 -24.94 8.72 -14.64
C PHE A 277 -23.81 7.72 -14.32
N VAL A 278 -23.65 6.65 -15.09
CA VAL A 278 -22.57 5.66 -14.84
C VAL A 278 -21.19 6.25 -15.10
N TYR A 279 -21.00 7.04 -16.16
CA TYR A 279 -19.73 7.75 -16.38
C TYR A 279 -19.45 8.80 -15.30
N ALA A 280 -20.47 9.52 -14.83
CA ALA A 280 -20.32 10.45 -13.71
C ALA A 280 -19.90 9.75 -12.41
N LEU A 281 -20.45 8.55 -12.14
CA LEU A 281 -20.09 7.76 -10.95
C LEU A 281 -18.68 7.15 -11.04
N LEU A 282 -18.28 6.70 -12.23
CA LEU A 282 -16.94 6.21 -12.53
C LEU A 282 -15.90 7.31 -12.25
N LEU A 283 -16.02 8.45 -12.94
CA LEU A 283 -15.11 9.58 -12.81
C LEU A 283 -15.02 10.11 -11.37
N SER A 284 -16.16 10.17 -10.67
CA SER A 284 -16.23 10.56 -9.25
C SER A 284 -15.42 9.62 -8.34
N THR A 285 -15.41 8.34 -8.69
CA THR A 285 -14.70 7.29 -7.95
C THR A 285 -13.20 7.37 -8.24
N ASP A 286 -12.79 7.62 -9.48
CA ASP A 286 -11.37 7.80 -9.86
C ASP A 286 -10.76 9.06 -9.21
N ILE A 287 -11.52 10.17 -9.16
CA ILE A 287 -11.15 11.38 -8.41
C ILE A 287 -10.91 11.04 -6.93
N ALA A 288 -11.79 10.24 -6.32
CA ALA A 288 -11.66 9.84 -4.93
C ALA A 288 -10.45 8.89 -4.70
N MET A 289 -10.20 7.95 -5.61
CA MET A 289 -9.02 7.08 -5.57
C MET A 289 -7.72 7.88 -5.67
N LEU A 290 -7.64 8.80 -6.64
CA LEU A 290 -6.49 9.68 -6.82
C LEU A 290 -6.26 10.57 -5.59
N ALA A 291 -7.30 11.25 -5.10
CA ALA A 291 -7.21 12.08 -3.91
C ALA A 291 -6.78 11.28 -2.68
N PHE A 292 -7.28 10.06 -2.51
CA PHE A 292 -6.86 9.16 -1.43
C PHE A 292 -5.39 8.76 -1.56
N ALA A 293 -4.96 8.31 -2.75
CA ALA A 293 -3.58 7.91 -2.99
C ALA A 293 -2.58 9.06 -2.78
N LEU A 294 -2.91 10.28 -3.22
CA LEU A 294 -2.10 11.48 -2.98
C LEU A 294 -2.03 11.86 -1.49
N LEU A 295 -3.12 11.75 -0.74
CA LEU A 295 -3.14 12.00 0.70
C LEU A 295 -2.31 10.97 1.47
N SER A 296 -2.37 9.70 1.07
CA SER A 296 -1.58 8.61 1.65
C SER A 296 -0.09 8.74 1.30
N ALA A 297 0.26 9.02 0.04
CA ALA A 297 1.65 9.28 -0.39
C ALA A 297 2.29 10.50 0.29
N ARG A 298 1.47 11.45 0.77
CA ARG A 298 1.93 12.59 1.58
C ARG A 298 2.08 12.28 3.08
N ALA A 299 1.48 11.19 3.55
CA ALA A 299 1.51 10.77 4.96
C ALA A 299 2.56 9.69 5.22
N GLU A 300 2.64 8.70 4.31
CA GLU A 300 3.64 7.66 4.25
C GLU A 300 4.50 7.93 2.99
N PRO A 301 5.73 8.46 3.11
CA PRO A 301 6.54 8.88 1.97
C PRO A 301 7.19 7.71 1.21
N GLY A 302 6.52 6.56 1.13
CA GLY A 302 6.85 5.50 0.19
C GLY A 302 6.78 5.98 -1.26
N TRP A 303 7.34 5.21 -2.18
CA TRP A 303 7.29 5.52 -3.61
C TRP A 303 6.22 4.70 -4.35
N GLU A 304 5.84 3.56 -3.78
CA GLU A 304 4.78 2.65 -4.19
C GLU A 304 3.44 3.40 -4.22
N LEU A 305 3.16 4.17 -3.16
CA LEU A 305 1.97 5.05 -3.07
C LEU A 305 2.02 6.20 -4.10
N ARG A 306 3.21 6.70 -4.46
CA ARG A 306 3.37 7.73 -5.49
C ARG A 306 3.12 7.15 -6.89
N ALA A 307 3.68 5.97 -7.18
CA ALA A 307 3.43 5.25 -8.42
C ALA A 307 1.95 4.86 -8.59
N ALA A 308 1.30 4.41 -7.51
CA ALA A 308 -0.14 4.16 -7.50
C ALA A 308 -0.96 5.45 -7.74
N ALA A 309 -0.60 6.58 -7.10
CA ALA A 309 -1.23 7.87 -7.34
C ALA A 309 -1.03 8.36 -8.79
N SER A 310 0.16 8.22 -9.36
CA SER A 310 0.42 8.52 -10.78
C SER A 310 -0.39 7.63 -11.71
N GLY A 311 -0.54 6.35 -11.39
CA GLY A 311 -1.40 5.42 -12.14
C GLY A 311 -2.87 5.84 -12.11
N LEU A 312 -3.40 6.17 -10.92
CA LEU A 312 -4.78 6.63 -10.77
C LEU A 312 -5.02 8.00 -11.42
N GLY A 313 -3.98 8.83 -11.53
CA GLY A 313 -4.00 10.05 -12.33
C GLY A 313 -4.13 9.76 -13.83
N ALA A 314 -3.43 8.74 -14.34
CA ALA A 314 -3.59 8.29 -15.72
C ALA A 314 -4.99 7.70 -15.97
N LEU A 315 -5.52 6.86 -15.06
CA LEU A 315 -6.88 6.32 -15.11
C LEU A 315 -7.92 7.46 -15.21
N LEU A 316 -7.87 8.43 -14.30
CA LEU A 316 -8.78 9.58 -14.31
C LEU A 316 -8.74 10.37 -15.64
N VAL A 317 -7.57 10.53 -16.25
CA VAL A 317 -7.45 11.18 -17.57
C VAL A 317 -8.05 10.31 -18.69
N ALA A 318 -7.96 8.98 -18.59
CA ALA A 318 -8.59 8.07 -19.53
C ALA A 318 -10.12 8.19 -19.50
N ASP A 319 -10.72 8.13 -18.31
CA ASP A 319 -12.17 8.14 -18.17
C ASP A 319 -12.77 9.55 -18.30
N ALA A 320 -12.01 10.61 -18.01
CA ALA A 320 -12.37 11.97 -18.41
C ALA A 320 -12.40 12.12 -19.95
N SER A 321 -11.46 11.48 -20.65
CA SER A 321 -11.42 11.47 -22.12
C SER A 321 -12.59 10.66 -22.70
N LEU A 322 -12.94 9.52 -22.10
CA LEU A 322 -14.15 8.77 -22.49
C LEU A 322 -15.43 9.58 -22.22
N GLY A 323 -15.55 10.26 -21.08
CA GLY A 323 -16.67 11.15 -20.80
C GLY A 323 -16.81 12.27 -21.83
N ALA A 324 -15.70 12.89 -22.24
CA ALA A 324 -15.70 13.93 -23.27
C ALA A 324 -16.18 13.44 -24.65
N LEU A 325 -15.99 12.15 -24.99
CA LEU A 325 -16.52 11.57 -26.24
C LEU A 325 -18.05 11.50 -26.30
N PHE A 326 -18.74 11.44 -25.17
CA PHE A 326 -20.21 11.50 -25.15
C PHE A 326 -20.76 12.93 -25.29
N LEU A 327 -19.91 13.95 -25.11
CA LEU A 327 -20.28 15.36 -25.10
C LEU A 327 -19.84 16.12 -26.37
N LEU A 328 -18.98 15.52 -27.21
CA LEU A 328 -18.41 16.15 -28.40
C LEU A 328 -18.80 15.38 -29.67
N PRO A 329 -19.18 16.06 -30.76
CA PRO A 329 -19.40 15.41 -32.05
C PRO A 329 -18.10 14.79 -32.59
N PRO A 330 -18.17 13.75 -33.44
CA PRO A 330 -17.00 13.12 -34.02
C PRO A 330 -16.14 14.12 -34.82
N PRO A 331 -14.80 13.95 -34.84
CA PRO A 331 -14.16 12.63 -34.90
C PRO A 331 -12.96 12.38 -33.96
N ASN A 332 -13.11 11.38 -33.07
CA ASN A 332 -12.24 10.19 -32.88
C ASN A 332 -10.98 10.11 -31.98
N PRO A 333 -9.91 10.94 -31.97
CA PRO A 333 -8.61 10.57 -31.38
C PRO A 333 -8.63 10.39 -29.86
N ILE A 334 -9.70 10.86 -29.22
CA ILE A 334 -9.91 10.80 -27.78
C ILE A 334 -10.01 9.34 -27.28
N ALA A 335 -10.52 8.40 -28.10
CA ALA A 335 -10.59 6.99 -27.73
C ALA A 335 -9.20 6.34 -27.64
N PHE A 336 -8.29 6.76 -28.52
CA PHE A 336 -6.90 6.35 -28.51
C PHE A 336 -6.14 6.94 -27.31
N LEU A 337 -6.40 8.21 -26.96
CA LEU A 337 -5.86 8.81 -25.74
C LEU A 337 -6.30 8.04 -24.48
N ALA A 338 -7.58 7.68 -24.38
CA ALA A 338 -8.08 6.87 -23.27
C ALA A 338 -7.37 5.50 -23.18
N ALA A 339 -7.20 4.80 -24.31
CA ALA A 339 -6.47 3.54 -24.35
C ALA A 339 -5.02 3.68 -23.84
N LEU A 340 -4.29 4.70 -24.29
CA LEU A 340 -2.93 4.99 -23.82
C LEU A 340 -2.88 5.26 -22.31
N CYS A 341 -3.84 6.03 -21.78
CA CYS A 341 -3.90 6.37 -20.36
C CYS A 341 -4.24 5.14 -19.47
N TYR A 342 -5.14 4.25 -19.91
CA TYR A 342 -5.38 2.97 -19.25
C TYR A 342 -4.17 2.02 -19.28
N LEU A 343 -3.42 2.00 -20.38
CA LEU A 343 -2.16 1.25 -20.49
C LEU A 343 -1.09 1.81 -19.55
N ALA A 344 -0.99 3.14 -19.41
CA ALA A 344 -0.09 3.79 -18.44
C ALA A 344 -0.48 3.49 -16.98
N PHE A 345 -1.77 3.45 -16.64
CA PHE A 345 -2.25 3.05 -15.31
C PHE A 345 -1.81 1.63 -14.94
N THR A 346 -2.12 0.65 -15.80
CA THR A 346 -1.82 -0.77 -15.57
C THR A 346 -0.31 -1.05 -15.54
N LEU A 347 0.48 -0.34 -16.37
CA LEU A 347 1.95 -0.31 -16.30
C LEU A 347 2.43 0.15 -14.91
N LEU A 348 2.01 1.34 -14.46
CA LEU A 348 2.46 1.93 -13.20
C LEU A 348 2.08 1.08 -11.98
N MET A 349 0.89 0.48 -11.99
CA MET A 349 0.46 -0.46 -10.94
C MET A 349 1.28 -1.76 -10.94
N SER A 350 1.73 -2.24 -12.10
CA SER A 350 2.60 -3.42 -12.21
C SER A 350 4.01 -3.14 -11.69
N VAL A 351 4.58 -1.98 -12.01
CA VAL A 351 5.90 -1.55 -11.52
C VAL A 351 5.89 -1.35 -10.00
N ALA A 352 4.82 -0.75 -9.45
CA ALA A 352 4.63 -0.61 -8.01
C ALA A 352 4.48 -1.96 -7.28
N ALA A 353 3.88 -2.97 -7.92
CA ALA A 353 3.86 -4.33 -7.39
C ALA A 353 5.24 -4.99 -7.40
N GLY A 354 6.03 -4.81 -8.45
CA GLY A 354 7.37 -5.41 -8.58
C GLY A 354 8.34 -5.01 -7.45
N SER A 355 8.26 -3.77 -6.98
CA SER A 355 9.05 -3.28 -5.84
C SER A 355 8.42 -3.54 -4.48
N ALA A 356 7.08 -3.52 -4.40
CA ALA A 356 6.39 -4.08 -3.25
C ALA A 356 6.64 -5.60 -3.10
N ALA A 357 7.17 -6.27 -4.12
CA ALA A 357 7.59 -7.67 -4.06
C ALA A 357 9.04 -7.85 -3.58
N SER A 358 10.00 -6.99 -3.93
CA SER A 358 11.43 -7.14 -3.60
C SER A 358 11.68 -6.99 -2.09
#